data_AF-A0A2S3R433-F1
#
_entry.id   AF-A0A2S3R433-F1
#
_cell.length_a   1.000
_cell.length_b   1.000
_cell.length_c   1.000
_cell.angle_alpha   90.00
_cell.angle_beta   90.00
_cell.angle_gamma   90.00
#
_symmetry.space_group_name_H-M   'P 1'
#
loop_
_entity.id
_entity.type
_entity.pdbx_description
1 polymer ?
#
loop_
_entity_poly.entity_id
_entity_poly.type
_entity_poly.pdbx_seq_one_letter_code
_entity_poly.pdbx_strand_id
1 'polypeptide(L)' 'MYNKDQQVLGAKNEYGKKYQPRDNGQRVSEVMCLCGHRICDSEGIIGSRCVKLLEGEALSRCKRWVKVPVVKKLSK' A
#
# COMPACT_ATOMS: atom_id res chain seq x y z
N MET A 1 18.15 27.58 6.80
CA MET A 1 18.37 26.98 5.47
C MET A 1 19.25 25.76 5.62
N TYR A 2 18.69 24.55 5.52
CA TYR A 2 19.45 23.34 5.16
C TYR A 2 18.54 22.46 4.29
N ASN A 3 18.89 22.35 3.02
CA ASN A 3 18.41 21.34 2.08
C ASN A 3 19.40 20.18 2.11
N LYS A 4 18.91 18.94 2.13
CA LYS A 4 19.59 17.74 1.58
C LYS A 4 18.68 16.53 1.72
N ASP A 5 17.98 16.23 0.64
CA ASP A 5 17.87 14.89 0.05
C ASP A 5 18.11 13.70 0.99
N GLN A 6 17.20 13.46 1.94
CA GLN A 6 17.14 12.18 2.64
C GLN A 6 16.57 11.13 1.67
N GLN A 7 17.45 10.59 0.83
CA GLN A 7 17.23 9.35 0.10
C GLN A 7 16.89 8.25 1.11
N VAL A 8 15.62 7.85 1.13
CA VAL A 8 15.17 6.69 1.91
C VAL A 8 15.80 5.47 1.26
N LEU A 9 16.84 4.92 1.91
CA LEU A 9 17.55 3.73 1.48
C LEU A 9 16.55 2.58 1.34
N GLY A 10 16.22 2.23 0.09
CA GLY A 10 15.35 1.12 -0.25
C GLY A 10 15.88 -0.18 0.35
N ALA A 11 15.12 -0.76 1.28
CA ALA A 11 15.41 -2.06 1.85
C ALA A 11 15.38 -3.11 0.73
N LYS A 12 16.55 -3.69 0.43
CA LYS A 12 16.68 -4.80 -0.51
C LYS A 12 16.10 -6.07 0.15
N ASN A 13 15.07 -6.65 -0.44
CA ASN A 13 14.66 -8.02 -0.13
C ASN A 13 15.58 -9.02 -0.88
N GLU A 14 15.71 -10.26 -0.36
CA GLU A 14 16.63 -11.27 -0.90
C GLU A 14 16.29 -11.74 -2.33
N TYR A 15 15.10 -11.41 -2.81
CA TYR A 15 14.70 -11.53 -4.22
C TYR A 15 14.81 -10.16 -4.87
N GLY A 16 15.89 -9.92 -5.62
CA GLY A 16 16.35 -8.63 -6.16
C GLY A 16 15.41 -7.82 -7.09
N LYS A 17 14.09 -7.85 -6.90
CA LYS A 17 13.15 -6.90 -7.49
C LYS A 17 13.07 -5.66 -6.60
N LYS A 18 13.74 -4.59 -7.04
CA LYS A 18 13.48 -3.24 -6.56
C LYS A 18 12.03 -2.88 -6.91
N TYR A 19 11.17 -2.75 -5.90
CA TYR A 19 9.88 -2.11 -6.08
C TYR A 19 10.16 -0.64 -6.41
N GLN A 20 9.95 -0.25 -7.67
CA GLN A 20 9.93 1.16 -8.02
C GLN A 20 8.53 1.70 -7.69
N PRO A 21 8.40 2.64 -6.73
CA PRO A 21 7.13 3.33 -6.54
C PRO A 21 6.77 3.99 -7.87
N ARG A 22 5.60 3.62 -8.39
CA ARG A 22 5.05 4.27 -9.58
C ARG A 22 4.44 5.57 -9.05
N ASP A 23 5.23 6.64 -9.06
CA ASP A 23 4.82 8.02 -8.75
C ASP A 23 3.67 8.44 -9.69
N ASN A 24 2.46 8.05 -9.33
CA ASN A 24 1.23 8.53 -9.96
C ASN A 24 0.50 9.53 -9.03
N GLY A 25 1.19 10.04 -7.99
CA GLY A 25 0.80 11.20 -7.19
C GLY A 25 -0.48 11.10 -6.36
N GLN A 26 -1.28 10.02 -6.48
CA GLN A 26 -2.48 9.85 -5.69
C GLN A 26 -2.14 9.34 -4.29
N ARG A 27 -1.78 10.28 -3.41
CA ARG A 27 -1.77 10.01 -1.96
C ARG A 27 -3.18 9.62 -1.52
N VAL A 28 -3.32 8.42 -0.98
CA VAL A 28 -4.56 7.95 -0.36
C VAL A 28 -4.40 7.91 1.15
N SER A 29 -5.52 7.94 1.88
CA SER A 29 -5.50 7.75 3.33
C SER A 29 -5.01 6.34 3.67
N GLU A 30 -4.04 6.24 4.60
CA GLU A 30 -3.61 4.94 5.13
C GLU A 30 -4.80 4.19 5.74
N VAL A 31 -4.87 2.88 5.47
CA VAL A 31 -5.91 2.02 6.04
C VAL A 31 -5.30 1.15 7.13
N MET A 32 -5.79 1.36 8.34
CA MET A 32 -5.42 0.59 9.53
C MET A 32 -6.59 -0.32 9.94
N CYS A 33 -6.27 -1.54 10.32
CA CYS A 33 -7.22 -2.40 11.01
C CYS A 33 -7.47 -1.87 12.44
N LEU A 34 -8.64 -2.16 13.01
CA LEU A 34 -8.97 -1.82 14.41
C LEU A 34 -7.99 -2.41 15.44
N CYS A 35 -7.25 -3.46 15.07
CA CYS A 35 -6.20 -4.04 15.91
C CYS A 35 -4.81 -3.38 15.74
N GLY A 36 -4.70 -2.29 14.97
CA GLY A 36 -3.46 -1.57 14.74
C GLY A 36 -2.60 -2.08 13.58
N HIS A 37 -3.00 -3.17 12.90
CA HIS A 37 -2.27 -3.64 11.72
C HIS A 37 -2.52 -2.75 10.50
N ARG A 38 -1.44 -2.28 9.87
CA ARG A 38 -1.50 -1.57 8.59
C ARG A 38 -1.90 -2.51 7.45
N ILE A 39 -2.87 -2.10 6.64
CA ILE A 39 -3.39 -2.86 5.49
C ILE A 39 -3.03 -2.17 4.18
N CYS A 40 -3.18 -0.85 4.12
CA CYS A 40 -2.84 -0.03 2.97
C CYS A 40 -2.00 1.17 3.43
N ASP A 41 -0.91 1.44 2.72
CA ASP A 41 -0.07 2.61 2.98
C ASP A 41 -0.58 3.87 2.26
N SER A 42 0.12 4.98 2.47
CA SER A 42 -0.23 6.28 1.89
C SER A 42 -0.05 6.34 0.37
N GLU A 43 0.66 5.37 -0.21
CA GLU A 43 0.85 5.23 -1.66
C GLU A 43 -0.27 4.37 -2.30
N GLY A 44 -1.19 3.85 -1.48
CA GLY A 44 -2.30 3.02 -1.93
C GLY A 44 -1.91 1.57 -2.17
N ILE A 45 -0.76 1.13 -1.67
CA ILE A 45 -0.30 -0.24 -1.80
C ILE A 45 -0.91 -1.07 -0.69
N ILE A 46 -1.64 -2.11 -1.11
CA ILE A 46 -2.23 -3.07 -0.20
C ILE A 46 -1.17 -4.13 0.12
N GLY A 47 -0.71 -4.17 1.38
CA GLY A 47 0.28 -5.15 1.86
C GLY A 47 -0.32 -6.52 2.19
N SER A 48 -1.64 -6.70 2.06
CA SER A 48 -2.31 -7.98 2.29
C SER A 48 -2.18 -8.92 1.09
N ARG A 49 -2.00 -10.21 1.37
CA ARG A 49 -1.97 -11.28 0.35
C ARG A 49 -3.35 -11.64 -0.20
N CYS A 50 -4.42 -11.38 0.56
CA CYS A 50 -5.78 -11.78 0.19
C CYS A 50 -6.65 -10.53 0.04
N VAL A 51 -7.10 -10.28 -1.18
CA VAL A 51 -7.89 -9.09 -1.53
C VAL A 51 -9.10 -9.51 -2.35
N LYS A 52 -10.29 -9.04 -1.97
CA LYS A 52 -11.50 -9.12 -2.78
C LYS A 52 -11.62 -7.86 -3.62
N LEU A 53 -11.12 -7.90 -4.85
CA LEU A 53 -11.05 -6.73 -5.74
C LEU A 53 -12.42 -6.11 -6.04
N LEU A 54 -13.46 -6.94 -6.18
CA LEU A 54 -14.82 -6.46 -6.48
C LEU A 54 -15.47 -5.78 -5.28
N GLU A 55 -15.19 -6.27 -4.08
CA GLU A 55 -15.73 -5.78 -2.81
C GLU A 55 -14.93 -4.59 -2.25
N GLY A 56 -13.71 -4.38 -2.76
CA GLY A 56 -12.77 -3.40 -2.21
C GLY A 56 -12.34 -3.76 -0.79
N GLU A 57 -12.10 -5.04 -0.51
CA GLU A 57 -11.73 -5.51 0.83
C GLU A 57 -10.39 -6.24 0.82
N ALA A 58 -9.60 -6.08 1.87
CA ALA A 58 -8.38 -6.83 2.12
C ALA A 58 -8.44 -7.54 3.47
N LEU A 59 -7.87 -8.74 3.54
CA LEU A 59 -7.80 -9.50 4.77
C LEU A 59 -6.63 -9.00 5.63
N SER A 60 -6.93 -8.52 6.82
CA SER A 60 -5.92 -8.17 7.81
C SER A 60 -5.22 -9.43 8.37
N ARG A 61 -4.04 -9.26 8.99
CA ARG A 61 -3.32 -10.34 9.71
C ARG A 61 -4.17 -10.98 10.81
N CYS A 62 -5.08 -10.20 11.39
CA CYS A 62 -6.03 -10.67 12.41
C CYS A 62 -7.26 -11.40 11.82
N LYS A 63 -7.23 -11.78 10.53
CA LYS A 63 -8.31 -12.48 9.83
C LYS A 63 -9.64 -11.72 9.75
N ARG A 64 -9.58 -10.39 9.74
CA ARG A 64 -10.75 -9.51 9.51
C ARG A 64 -10.68 -8.88 8.14
N TRP A 65 -11.80 -8.85 7.42
CA TRP A 65 -11.93 -8.11 6.17
C TRP A 65 -12.07 -6.62 6.46
N VAL A 66 -11.30 -5.79 5.76
CA VAL A 66 -11.29 -4.33 5.93
C VAL A 66 -11.38 -3.67 4.56
N LYS A 67 -12.21 -2.62 4.45
CA LYS A 67 -12.36 -1.84 3.23
C LYS A 67 -11.06 -1.10 2.90
N VAL A 68 -10.64 -1.20 1.65
CA VAL A 68 -9.42 -0.59 1.12
C VAL A 68 -9.70 0.09 -0.22
N PRO A 69 -9.00 1.19 -0.54
CA PRO A 69 -9.16 1.86 -1.82
C PRO A 69 -8.58 1.00 -2.95
N VAL A 70 -9.44 0.27 -3.67
CA VAL A 70 -9.05 -0.45 -4.88
C VAL A 70 -9.39 0.42 -6.09
N VAL A 71 -8.39 1.09 -6.66
CA VAL A 71 -8.56 1.85 -7.91
C VAL A 71 -8.80 0.87 -9.05
N LYS A 72 -10.05 0.79 -9.53
CA LYS A 72 -10.34 0.17 -10.81
C LYS A 72 -9.73 1.05 -11.89
N LYS A 73 -8.64 0.60 -12.53
CA LYS A 73 -8.22 1.20 -13.78
C LYS A 73 -9.35 0.97 -14.78
N LEU A 74 -10.11 2.02 -15.08
CA LEU A 74 -10.95 2.03 -16.27
C LEU A 74 -10.01 1.95 -17.46
N SER A 75 -9.82 0.75 -17.99
CA SER A 75 -9.22 0.56 -19.31
C SER A 75 -10.14 1.27 -20.29
N LYS A 76 -9.66 2.35 -20.88
CA LYS A 76 -10.35 3.10 -21.94
C LYS A 76 -10.03 2.47 -23.28
#